data_AF-V7GRV4-F1
#
_entry.id   AF-V7GRV4-F1
#
_cell.length_a   1.000
_cell.length_b   1.000
_cell.length_c   1.000
_cell.angle_alpha   90.00
_cell.angle_beta   90.00
_cell.angle_gamma   90.00
#
_symmetry.space_group_name_H-M   'P 1'
#
loop_
_entity.id
_entity.type
_entity.pdbx_description
1 polymer ?
#
loop_
_entity_poly.entity_id
_entity_poly.type
_entity_poly.pdbx_seq_one_letter_code
_entity_poly.pdbx_strand_id
1 'polypeptide(L)' 'MANMHRVVNTSGRERYSIPFFIDADFNAIIEPLPSCVTDNNPLRYKRVTCGEHKFARFAASYAHLAKA' A
#
# COMPACT_ATOMS: atom_id res chain seq x y z
N MET A 1 9.31 -3.41 -4.87
CA MET A 1 8.41 -4.57 -4.64
C MET A 1 7.84 -4.47 -3.25
N ALA A 2 6.54 -4.67 -3.07
CA ALA A 2 5.96 -4.89 -1.74
C ALA A 2 6.08 -6.38 -1.43
N ASN A 3 6.95 -6.74 -0.49
CA ASN A 3 7.21 -8.13 -0.13
C ASN A 3 6.11 -8.66 0.81
N MET A 4 5.54 -9.79 0.43
CA MET A 4 4.59 -10.53 1.27
C MET A 4 5.30 -11.01 2.53
N HIS A 5 4.71 -10.76 3.69
CA HIS A 5 5.26 -11.18 4.98
C HIS A 5 4.14 -11.63 5.93
N ARG A 6 4.48 -12.51 6.87
CA ARG A 6 3.59 -13.08 7.89
C ARG A 6 4.36 -13.27 9.18
N VAL A 7 3.68 -13.12 10.32
CA VAL A 7 4.22 -13.45 11.64
C VAL A 7 3.63 -14.78 12.11
N VAL A 8 4.48 -15.69 12.58
CA VAL A 8 4.10 -16.92 13.29
C VAL A 8 4.82 -16.92 14.62
N ASN A 9 4.07 -16.84 15.73
CA ASN A 9 4.66 -16.89 17.06
C ASN A 9 4.77 -18.34 17.52
N THR A 10 5.99 -18.88 17.60
CA THR A 10 6.27 -20.24 18.07
C THR A 10 6.84 -20.26 19.49
N SER A 11 6.96 -19.11 20.15
CA SER A 11 7.70 -18.97 21.41
C SER A 11 6.96 -19.48 22.65
N GLY A 12 5.66 -19.81 22.52
CA GLY A 12 4.81 -20.19 23.66
C GLY A 12 4.52 -19.05 24.65
N ARG A 13 4.96 -17.81 24.36
CA ARG A 13 4.80 -16.62 25.18
C ARG A 13 4.21 -15.47 24.36
N GLU A 14 3.76 -14.42 25.04
CA GLU A 14 3.25 -13.20 24.43
C GLU A 14 4.32 -12.53 23.54
N ARG A 15 3.88 -12.06 22.37
CA ARG A 15 4.72 -11.31 21.43
C ARG A 15 4.10 -9.94 21.20
N TYR A 16 4.84 -8.90 21.57
CA TYR A 16 4.46 -7.51 21.33
C TYR A 16 5.18 -6.97 20.10
N SER A 17 4.48 -6.17 19.30
CA SER A 17 5.08 -5.41 18.18
C SER A 17 4.31 -4.12 17.96
N ILE A 18 5.03 -3.06 17.65
CA ILE A 18 4.48 -1.73 17.39
C ILE A 18 5.01 -1.28 16.02
N PRO A 19 4.33 -1.64 14.91
CA PRO A 19 4.75 -1.18 13.60
C PRO A 19 4.43 0.31 13.43
N PHE A 20 5.38 1.04 12.87
CA PHE A 20 5.19 2.42 12.43
C PHE A 20 5.08 2.44 10.90
N PHE A 21 3.95 2.90 10.38
CA PHE A 21 3.69 3.00 8.95
C PHE A 21 3.84 4.46 8.51
N ILE A 22 4.57 4.69 7.42
CA ILE A 22 4.77 6.00 6.81
C ILE A 22 4.00 6.03 5.51
N ASP A 23 3.17 7.05 5.34
CA ASP A 23 2.41 7.32 4.12
C ASP A 23 2.69 8.74 3.63
N ALA A 24 2.34 8.99 2.37
CA ALA A 24 2.32 10.34 1.81
C ALA A 24 1.07 11.11 2.26
N ASP A 25 1.07 12.43 2.04
CA ASP A 25 -0.12 13.26 2.25
C ASP A 25 -1.30 12.76 1.42
N PHE A 26 -2.52 12.96 1.91
CA PHE A 26 -3.74 12.41 1.29
C PHE A 26 -3.86 12.78 -0.21
N ASN A 27 -3.57 14.04 -0.55
CA ASN A 27 -3.64 14.54 -1.93
C ASN A 27 -2.33 14.37 -2.72
N ALA A 28 -1.30 13.74 -2.14
CA ALA A 28 -0.03 13.53 -2.83
C ALA A 28 -0.24 12.64 -4.06
N ILE A 29 0.25 13.09 -5.21
CA ILE A 29 0.19 12.33 -6.46
C ILE A 29 1.30 11.28 -6.44
N ILE A 30 0.90 10.03 -6.65
CA ILE A 30 1.79 8.89 -6.81
C ILE A 30 1.73 8.44 -8.27
N GLU A 31 2.86 8.54 -8.96
CA GLU A 31 3.02 8.10 -10.34
C GLU A 31 4.44 7.57 -10.59
N PRO A 32 4.65 6.70 -11.59
CA PRO A 32 5.99 6.22 -11.92
C PRO A 32 6.94 7.38 -12.23
N LEU A 33 8.13 7.35 -11.61
CA LEU A 33 9.16 8.36 -11.87
C LEU A 33 9.57 8.34 -13.35
N PRO A 34 9.85 9.49 -13.99
CA PRO A 34 10.26 9.54 -15.39
C PRO A 34 11.47 8.66 -15.70
N SER A 35 12.45 8.60 -14.80
CA SER A 35 13.64 7.75 -14.92
C SER A 35 13.36 6.25 -14.88
N CYS A 36 12.16 5.84 -14.43
CA CYS A 36 11.73 4.45 -14.40
C CYS A 36 10.93 4.04 -15.64
N VAL A 37 10.60 4.96 -16.56
CA VAL A 37 9.82 4.68 -17.77
C VAL A 37 10.75 4.75 -18.99
N THR A 38 10.89 3.63 -19.70
CA THR A 38 11.73 3.51 -20.90
C THR A 38 11.04 2.62 -21.91
N ASP A 39 11.54 2.55 -23.15
CA ASP A 39 10.99 1.65 -24.18
C ASP A 39 11.03 0.18 -23.74
N ASN A 40 12.06 -0.21 -22.98
CA ASN A 40 12.22 -1.57 -22.44
C ASN A 40 11.52 -1.79 -21.08
N ASN A 41 11.03 -0.72 -20.44
CA ASN A 41 10.24 -0.77 -19.21
C ASN A 41 9.11 0.27 -19.30
N PRO A 42 8.05 -0.01 -20.07
CA PRO A 42 7.00 0.96 -20.35
C PRO A 42 6.15 1.26 -19.11
N LEU A 43 5.35 2.32 -19.18
CA LEU A 43 4.48 2.75 -18.09
C LEU A 43 3.49 1.64 -17.69
N ARG A 44 3.60 1.15 -16.45
CA ARG A 44 2.75 0.06 -15.92
C ARG A 44 1.59 0.53 -15.04
N TYR A 45 1.70 1.72 -14.46
CA TYR A 45 0.75 2.21 -13.46
C TYR A 45 0.31 3.63 -13.83
N LYS A 46 -0.99 3.89 -13.70
CA LYS A 46 -1.57 5.23 -13.85
C LYS A 46 -1.30 6.05 -12.59
N ARG A 47 -1.30 7.37 -12.73
CA ARG A 47 -1.30 8.29 -11.59
C ARG A 47 -2.51 8.07 -10.69
N VAL A 48 -2.30 8.19 -9.39
CA VAL A 48 -3.34 8.09 -8.35
C VAL A 48 -2.93 8.97 -7.16
N THR A 49 -3.88 9.49 -6.40
CA THR A 49 -3.54 10.11 -5.11
C THR A 49 -3.33 9.06 -4.03
N CYS A 50 -2.55 9.38 -2.99
CA CYS A 50 -2.37 8.48 -1.85
C CYS A 50 -3.72 8.12 -1.20
N GLY A 51 -4.60 9.11 -1.02
CA GLY A 51 -5.93 8.97 -0.45
C GLY A 51 -6.82 8.01 -1.22
N GLU A 52 -6.94 8.19 -2.54
CA GLU A 52 -7.72 7.30 -3.41
C GLU A 52 -7.22 5.86 -3.32
N HIS A 53 -5.90 5.64 -3.42
CA HIS A 53 -5.34 4.30 -3.36
C HIS A 53 -5.62 3.64 -1.99
N LYS A 54 -5.34 4.33 -0.88
CA LYS A 54 -5.53 3.79 0.47
C LYS A 54 -7.00 3.51 0.76
N PHE A 55 -7.90 4.42 0.42
CA PHE A 55 -9.33 4.23 0.63
C PHE A 55 -9.86 3.04 -0.17
N ALA A 56 -9.46 2.88 -1.43
CA ALA A 56 -9.82 1.71 -2.23
C ALA A 56 -9.36 0.38 -1.60
N ARG A 57 -8.17 0.35 -0.99
CA ARG A 57 -7.69 -0.83 -0.24
C ARG A 57 -8.52 -1.11 1.01
N PHE A 58 -8.93 -0.07 1.74
CA PHE A 58 -9.82 -0.22 2.90
C PHE A 58 -11.21 -0.69 2.51
N ALA A 59 -11.82 -0.09 1.49
CA ALA A 59 -13.13 -0.50 0.97
C ALA A 59 -13.14 -1.96 0.50
N ALA A 60 -12.04 -2.42 -0.14
CA ALA A 60 -11.89 -3.81 -0.54
C ALA A 60 -11.69 -4.79 0.63
N SER A 61 -11.17 -4.32 1.77
CA SER A 61 -10.85 -5.16 2.92
C SER A 61 -11.98 -5.19 3.97
N TYR A 62 -12.74 -4.10 4.09
CA TYR A 62 -13.76 -3.91 5.11
C TYR A 62 -15.15 -3.82 4.49
N ALA A 63 -15.98 -4.84 4.72
CA ALA A 63 -17.31 -4.95 4.13
C ALA A 63 -18.24 -3.75 4.42
N HIS A 64 -18.10 -3.09 5.57
CA HIS A 64 -18.93 -1.93 5.93
C HIS A 64 -18.57 -0.66 5.15
N LEU A 65 -17.43 -0.62 4.47
CA LEU A 65 -16.98 0.48 3.62
C LEU A 65 -17.32 0.27 2.14
N ALA A 66 -17.82 -0.92 1.76
CA ALA A 66 -18.12 -1.25 0.36
C ALA A 66 -19.32 -0.47 -0.24
N LYS A 67 -20.02 0.33 0.57
CA LYS A 67 -21.19 1.13 0.16
C LYS A 67 -21.01 2.65 0.38
N ALA A 68 -19.79 3.08 0.74
CA ALA A 68 -19.46 4.48 0.98
C ALA A 68 -19.06 5.19 -0.32
#